data_AF-A0A3M1PKF3-F1
#
_entry.id   AF-A0A3M1PKF3-F1
#
_cell.length_a   1.000
_cell.length_b   1.000
_cell.length_c   1.000
_cell.angle_alpha   90.00
_cell.angle_beta   90.00
_cell.angle_gamma   90.00
#
_symmetry.space_group_name_H-M   'P 1'
#
loop_
_entity.id
_entity.type
_entity.pdbx_description
1 polymer ?
#
loop_
_entity_poly.entity_id
_entity_poly.type
_entity_poly.pdbx_seq_one_letter_code
_entity_poly.pdbx_strand_id
1 'polypeptide(L)'
;MAAVLLLLFLGALSRPGRAEELWIIAHRSVPVDRIDREELARIFLLKKMRWPDGRPIVPVNREAESRARQLFTRIVLGRSVRALISYWNQMQFRGHMPPVVQESDAAVLGFVAHVPGAIGYVRAREGTRLPPEVRVVGRIPVPDQDTSPRESQSSFFLPEQEGERPSGPARLKAEER
;
A
#
# COMPACT_ATOMS: atom_id res chain seq x y z
N MET A 1 -27.81 -43.29 -22.49
CA MET A 1 -28.23 -41.95 -21.99
C MET A 1 -27.40 -41.44 -20.80
N ALA A 2 -26.63 -42.27 -20.09
CA ALA A 2 -25.76 -41.80 -18.98
C ALA A 2 -24.47 -41.08 -19.41
N ALA A 3 -23.93 -41.38 -20.61
CA ALA A 3 -22.67 -40.78 -21.09
C ALA A 3 -22.79 -39.30 -21.52
N VAL A 4 -24.00 -38.83 -21.86
CA VAL A 4 -24.25 -37.44 -22.27
C VAL A 4 -24.30 -36.50 -21.07
N LEU A 5 -24.60 -37.02 -19.87
CA LEU A 5 -24.64 -36.23 -18.63
C LEU A 5 -23.25 -35.94 -18.04
N LEU A 6 -22.23 -36.74 -18.39
CA LEU A 6 -20.86 -36.55 -17.88
C LEU A 6 -20.10 -35.41 -18.60
N LEU A 7 -20.51 -35.07 -19.83
CA LEU A 7 -19.95 -33.95 -20.61
C LEU A 7 -20.48 -32.58 -20.18
N LEU A 8 -21.55 -32.52 -19.38
CA LEU A 8 -22.10 -31.26 -18.86
C LEU A 8 -21.41 -30.77 -17.57
N PHE A 9 -20.53 -31.59 -16.96
CA PHE A 9 -19.84 -31.23 -15.72
C PHE A 9 -18.39 -30.73 -15.92
N LEU A 10 -17.83 -30.86 -17.13
CA LEU A 10 -16.46 -30.45 -17.46
C LEU A 10 -16.34 -28.99 -17.92
N GLY A 11 -17.40 -28.21 -17.74
CA GLY A 11 -17.42 -26.76 -17.94
C GLY A 11 -17.29 -26.00 -16.63
N ALA A 12 -16.36 -26.38 -15.74
CA ALA A 12 -15.93 -25.45 -14.70
C ALA A 12 -15.22 -24.30 -15.42
N LEU A 13 -15.97 -23.23 -15.71
CA LEU A 13 -15.43 -22.00 -16.29
C LEU A 13 -14.27 -21.55 -15.41
N SER A 14 -13.04 -21.77 -15.86
CA SER A 14 -11.88 -21.01 -15.41
C SER A 14 -12.18 -19.56 -15.73
N ARG A 15 -12.78 -18.85 -14.78
CA ARG A 15 -13.00 -17.41 -14.88
C ARG A 15 -11.60 -16.81 -14.78
N PRO A 16 -11.04 -16.23 -15.85
CA PRO A 16 -9.73 -15.60 -15.74
C PRO A 16 -9.82 -14.60 -14.58
N GLY A 17 -8.95 -14.78 -13.57
CA GLY A 17 -8.83 -13.83 -12.49
C GLY A 17 -8.55 -12.47 -13.12
N ARG A 18 -9.47 -11.53 -12.96
CA ARG A 18 -9.29 -10.20 -13.54
C ARG A 18 -8.15 -9.55 -12.77
N ALA A 19 -7.06 -9.20 -13.47
CA ALA A 19 -5.92 -8.54 -12.87
C ALA A 19 -6.38 -7.30 -12.09
N GLU A 20 -6.08 -7.28 -10.78
CA GLU A 20 -6.39 -6.13 -9.93
C GLU A 20 -5.54 -4.94 -10.42
N GLU A 21 -6.11 -3.74 -10.46
CA GLU A 21 -5.41 -2.54 -10.94
C GLU A 21 -5.74 -1.36 -10.01
N LEU A 22 -4.75 -0.50 -9.74
CA LEU A 22 -4.99 0.81 -9.14
C LEU A 22 -5.06 1.86 -10.23
N TRP A 23 -6.13 2.66 -10.23
CA TRP A 23 -6.20 3.88 -11.02
C TRP A 23 -5.64 5.03 -10.22
N ILE A 24 -4.68 5.72 -10.81
CA ILE A 24 -4.18 7.00 -10.30
C ILE A 24 -5.06 8.07 -10.92
N ILE A 25 -5.78 8.78 -10.07
CA ILE A 25 -6.79 9.75 -10.48
C ILE A 25 -6.35 11.15 -10.07
N ALA A 26 -6.66 12.13 -10.92
CA ALA A 26 -6.35 13.52 -10.66
C ALA A 26 -7.52 14.42 -11.08
N HIS A 27 -7.62 15.58 -10.43
CA HIS A 27 -8.56 16.61 -10.84
C HIS A 27 -8.18 17.13 -12.23
N ARG A 28 -9.16 17.47 -13.07
CA ARG A 28 -8.91 17.93 -14.45
C ARG A 28 -8.07 19.19 -14.56
N SER A 29 -8.00 20.00 -13.50
CA SER A 29 -7.13 21.18 -13.47
C SER A 29 -5.64 20.85 -13.42
N VAL A 30 -5.24 19.64 -13.03
CA VAL A 30 -3.82 19.23 -12.97
C VAL A 30 -3.23 19.32 -14.39
N PRO A 31 -2.01 19.85 -14.60
CA PRO A 31 -1.47 20.08 -15.95
C PRO A 31 -0.65 18.89 -16.49
N VAL A 32 -0.85 17.67 -15.96
CA VAL A 32 -0.14 16.46 -16.41
C VAL A 32 -1.12 15.37 -16.84
N ASP A 33 -0.94 14.83 -18.04
CA ASP A 33 -1.81 13.77 -18.57
C ASP A 33 -1.41 12.38 -18.09
N ARG A 34 -0.11 12.20 -17.81
CA ARG A 34 0.46 10.95 -17.33
C ARG A 34 1.42 11.21 -16.18
N ILE A 35 1.49 10.27 -15.26
CA ILE A 35 2.44 10.30 -14.14
C ILE A 35 3.10 8.93 -13.98
N ASP A 36 4.42 8.93 -13.81
CA ASP A 36 5.18 7.72 -13.52
C ASP A 36 5.19 7.39 -12.02
N ARG A 37 5.78 6.24 -11.68
CA ARG A 37 5.77 5.72 -10.31
C ARG A 37 6.68 6.55 -9.39
N GLU A 38 7.83 6.96 -9.90
CA GLU A 38 8.85 7.70 -9.18
C GLU A 38 8.36 9.09 -8.79
N GLU A 39 7.69 9.78 -9.72
CA GLU A 39 7.04 11.06 -9.47
C GLU A 39 5.87 10.92 -8.49
N LEU A 40 5.04 9.88 -8.66
CA LEU A 40 3.95 9.59 -7.74
C LEU A 40 4.46 9.33 -6.31
N ALA A 41 5.56 8.58 -6.16
CA ALA A 41 6.20 8.36 -4.88
C ALA A 41 6.72 9.67 -4.27
N ARG A 42 7.34 10.55 -5.07
CA ARG A 42 7.78 11.87 -4.59
C ARG A 42 6.61 12.73 -4.12
N ILE A 43 5.47 12.71 -4.82
CA ILE A 43 4.27 13.43 -4.41
C ILE A 43 3.73 12.90 -3.08
N PHE A 44 3.54 11.59 -2.96
CA PHE A 44 2.93 10.98 -1.77
C PHE A 44 3.86 10.94 -0.55
N LEU A 45 5.16 11.13 -0.76
CA LEU A 45 6.16 11.39 0.29
C LEU A 45 6.43 12.90 0.47
N LEU A 46 5.59 13.79 -0.10
CA LEU A 46 5.71 15.24 0.03
C LEU A 46 7.10 15.81 -0.35
N LYS A 47 7.82 15.12 -1.24
CA LYS A 47 9.08 15.56 -1.85
C LYS A 47 8.85 16.43 -3.10
N LYS A 48 7.65 16.36 -3.69
CA LYS A 48 7.18 17.25 -4.74
C LYS A 48 5.83 17.84 -4.31
N MET A 49 5.79 19.16 -4.18
CA MET A 49 4.65 19.88 -3.58
C MET A 49 3.94 20.82 -4.56
N ARG A 50 4.48 21.02 -5.76
CA ARG A 50 3.90 21.88 -6.79
C ARG A 50 3.86 21.17 -8.15
N TRP A 51 2.75 21.39 -8.85
CA TRP A 51 2.60 21.05 -10.26
C TRP A 51 3.48 21.96 -11.14
N PRO A 52 3.74 21.59 -12.41
CA PRO A 52 4.50 22.41 -13.35
C PRO A 52 3.98 23.85 -13.53
N ASP A 53 2.67 24.05 -13.39
CA ASP A 53 2.00 25.36 -13.45
C ASP A 53 2.09 26.15 -12.12
N GLY A 54 2.84 25.64 -11.13
CA GLY A 54 3.02 26.25 -9.82
C GLY A 54 1.90 25.95 -8.82
N ARG A 55 0.77 25.33 -9.22
CA ARG A 55 -0.33 25.00 -8.29
C ARG A 55 0.13 24.01 -7.21
N PRO A 56 -0.35 24.12 -5.95
CA PRO A 56 -0.10 23.11 -4.93
C PRO A 56 -0.60 21.73 -5.35
N ILE A 57 0.16 20.69 -5.01
CA ILE A 57 -0.29 19.31 -5.14
C ILE A 57 -1.04 18.92 -3.87
N VAL A 58 -2.24 18.36 -4.02
CA VAL A 58 -3.06 17.90 -2.90
C VAL A 58 -3.23 16.38 -2.97
N PRO A 59 -2.25 15.61 -2.43
CA PRO A 59 -2.37 14.17 -2.40
C PRO A 59 -3.46 13.72 -1.42
N VAL A 60 -4.21 12.68 -1.79
CA VAL A 60 -5.22 12.04 -0.94
C VAL A 60 -5.01 10.53 -0.89
N ASN A 61 -5.07 9.99 0.32
CA ASN A 61 -4.92 8.58 0.63
C ASN A 61 -6.24 7.91 0.97
N ARG A 62 -6.24 6.60 0.82
CA ARG A 62 -7.20 5.73 1.51
C ARG A 62 -6.72 5.46 2.94
N GLU A 63 -7.64 5.09 3.82
CA GLU A 63 -7.34 4.59 5.17
C GLU A 63 -6.25 3.50 5.17
N ALA A 64 -5.48 3.43 6.26
CA ALA A 64 -4.31 2.55 6.40
C ALA A 64 -4.63 1.08 6.10
N GLU A 65 -5.77 0.60 6.61
CA GLU A 65 -6.22 -0.79 6.47
C GLU A 65 -6.80 -1.12 5.10
N SER A 66 -7.04 -0.12 4.25
CA SER A 66 -7.59 -0.38 2.93
C SER A 66 -6.62 -1.16 2.05
N ARG A 67 -7.15 -2.13 1.32
CA ARG A 67 -6.41 -2.87 0.28
C ARG A 67 -5.71 -1.92 -0.71
N ALA A 68 -6.38 -0.83 -1.10
CA ALA A 68 -5.84 0.20 -1.96
C ALA A 68 -4.56 0.85 -1.38
N ARG A 69 -4.57 1.26 -0.11
CA ARG A 69 -3.43 1.88 0.56
C ARG A 69 -2.26 0.92 0.70
N GLN A 70 -2.54 -0.34 1.06
CA GLN A 70 -1.51 -1.38 1.19
C GLN A 70 -0.82 -1.65 -0.16
N LEU A 71 -1.61 -1.81 -1.23
CA LEU A 71 -1.11 -1.98 -2.58
C LEU A 71 -0.28 -0.79 -3.04
N PHE A 72 -0.81 0.42 -2.87
CA PHE A 72 -0.12 1.65 -3.25
C PHE A 72 1.21 1.80 -2.51
N THR A 73 1.21 1.56 -1.21
CA THR A 73 2.44 1.66 -0.38
C THR A 73 3.50 0.67 -0.83
N ARG A 74 3.12 -0.59 -1.08
CA ARG A 74 4.05 -1.62 -1.52
C ARG A 74 4.57 -1.35 -2.93
N ILE A 75 3.66 -1.11 -3.87
CA ILE A 75 3.97 -1.06 -5.30
C ILE A 75 4.56 0.30 -5.68
N VAL A 76 3.95 1.41 -5.25
CA VAL A 76 4.37 2.75 -5.66
C VAL A 76 5.45 3.31 -4.74
N LEU A 77 5.29 3.21 -3.41
CA LEU A 77 6.25 3.81 -2.49
C LEU A 77 7.48 2.92 -2.25
N GLY A 78 7.40 1.62 -2.59
CA GLY A 78 8.49 0.66 -2.38
C GLY A 78 8.86 0.51 -0.91
N ARG A 79 7.90 0.69 0.02
CA ARG A 79 8.12 0.68 1.47
C ARG A 79 7.26 -0.35 2.17
N SER A 80 7.79 -0.94 3.23
CA SER A 80 6.96 -1.67 4.20
C SER A 80 6.12 -0.68 5.00
N VAL A 81 5.03 -1.16 5.60
CA VAL A 81 4.16 -0.35 6.47
C VAL A 81 4.98 0.25 7.62
N ARG A 82 5.84 -0.54 8.25
CA ARG A 82 6.73 -0.08 9.32
C ARG A 82 7.66 1.05 8.86
N ALA A 83 8.29 0.89 7.69
CA ALA A 83 9.17 1.93 7.14
C ALA A 83 8.41 3.22 6.81
N LEU A 84 7.14 3.12 6.38
CA LEU A 84 6.30 4.28 6.13
C LEU A 84 5.88 4.99 7.43
N ILE A 85 5.55 4.24 8.50
CA ILE A 85 5.27 4.81 9.83
C ILE A 85 6.50 5.54 10.36
N SER A 86 7.68 4.91 10.33
CA SER A 86 8.92 5.55 10.77
C SER A 86 9.22 6.83 9.97
N TYR A 87 8.97 6.81 8.65
CA TYR A 87 9.12 7.99 7.81
C TYR A 87 8.20 9.13 8.27
N TRP A 88 6.91 8.87 8.48
CA TRP A 88 5.97 9.91 8.90
C TRP A 88 6.24 10.43 10.31
N ASN A 89 6.67 9.58 11.25
CA ASN A 89 7.09 10.04 12.58
C ASN A 89 8.22 11.08 12.46
N GLN A 90 9.22 10.84 11.61
CA GLN A 90 10.30 11.79 11.34
C GLN A 90 9.82 13.08 10.66
N MET A 91 8.84 12.98 9.75
CA MET A 91 8.29 14.14 9.04
C MET A 91 7.43 15.02 9.97
N GLN A 92 6.70 14.41 10.90
CA GLN A 92 5.91 15.13 11.90
C GLN A 92 6.78 15.98 12.83
N PHE A 93 7.95 15.47 13.24
CA PHE A 93 8.94 16.28 13.97
C PHE A 93 9.44 17.50 13.18
N ARG A 94 9.31 17.49 11.85
CA ARG A 94 9.63 18.62 10.95
C ARG A 94 8.41 19.47 10.60
N GLY A 95 7.25 19.23 11.24
CA GLY A 95 6.01 19.98 11.00
C GLY A 95 5.21 19.52 9.76
N HIS A 96 5.55 18.37 9.17
CA HIS A 96 4.83 17.84 8.01
C HIS A 96 3.91 16.69 8.40
N MET A 97 2.66 16.77 7.96
CA MET A 97 1.64 15.73 8.16
C MET A 97 1.50 14.87 6.90
N PRO A 98 1.14 13.58 7.03
CA PRO A 98 0.82 12.76 5.87
C PRO A 98 -0.34 13.35 5.04
N PRO A 99 -0.46 12.95 3.77
CA PRO A 99 -1.59 13.38 2.94
C PRO A 99 -2.95 13.04 3.57
N VAL A 100 -3.96 13.86 3.26
CA VAL A 100 -5.35 13.70 3.71
C VAL A 100 -5.84 12.27 3.47
N VAL A 101 -6.61 11.73 4.40
CA VAL A 101 -7.15 10.37 4.32
C VAL A 101 -8.66 10.44 4.08
N GLN A 102 -9.15 9.56 3.21
CA GLN A 102 -10.58 9.34 2.96
C GLN A 102 -10.93 7.88 3.27
N GLU A 103 -12.19 7.64 3.61
CA GLU A 103 -12.69 6.35 4.13
C GLU A 103 -13.24 5.41 3.04
N SER A 104 -13.64 5.92 1.87
CA SER A 104 -14.01 5.08 0.71
C SER A 104 -13.35 5.50 -0.61
N ASP A 105 -13.35 4.59 -1.61
CA ASP A 105 -12.93 4.93 -2.98
C ASP A 105 -13.84 6.02 -3.56
N ALA A 106 -15.14 6.01 -3.22
CA ALA A 106 -16.09 7.06 -3.58
C ALA A 106 -15.75 8.41 -2.93
N ALA A 107 -15.33 8.41 -1.66
CA ALA A 107 -14.89 9.62 -0.97
C ALA A 107 -13.59 10.20 -1.58
N VAL A 108 -12.66 9.35 -2.02
CA VAL A 108 -11.48 9.82 -2.78
C VAL A 108 -11.91 10.45 -4.11
N LEU A 109 -12.80 9.80 -4.87
CA LEU A 109 -13.30 10.36 -6.12
C LEU A 109 -13.99 11.71 -5.91
N GLY A 110 -14.84 11.82 -4.89
CA GLY A 110 -15.49 13.06 -4.50
C GLY A 110 -14.49 14.15 -4.09
N PHE A 111 -13.49 13.80 -3.28
CA PHE A 111 -12.43 14.74 -2.90
C PHE A 111 -11.67 15.24 -4.13
N VAL A 112 -11.23 14.34 -5.01
CA VAL A 112 -10.49 14.71 -6.22
C VAL A 112 -11.36 15.55 -7.16
N ALA A 113 -12.67 15.30 -7.23
CA ALA A 113 -13.58 16.10 -8.05
C ALA A 113 -13.73 17.55 -7.56
N HIS A 114 -13.68 17.79 -6.24
CA HIS A 114 -13.92 19.12 -5.67
C HIS A 114 -12.65 19.93 -5.36
N VAL A 115 -11.47 19.30 -5.37
CA VAL A 115 -10.22 19.93 -4.96
C VAL A 115 -9.28 20.11 -6.16
N PRO A 116 -9.16 21.32 -6.72
CA PRO A 116 -8.20 21.62 -7.76
C PRO A 116 -6.77 21.27 -7.35
N GLY A 117 -6.03 20.61 -8.24
CA GLY A 117 -4.67 20.14 -7.95
C GLY A 117 -4.59 18.82 -7.18
N ALA A 118 -5.73 18.19 -6.85
CA ALA A 118 -5.74 16.93 -6.14
C ALA A 118 -5.31 15.73 -6.99
N ILE A 119 -4.67 14.77 -6.33
CA ILE A 119 -4.28 13.48 -6.89
C ILE A 119 -4.48 12.38 -5.85
N GLY A 120 -5.07 11.26 -6.27
CA GLY A 120 -5.40 10.13 -5.43
C GLY A 120 -5.26 8.80 -6.18
N TYR A 121 -5.67 7.73 -5.53
CA TYR A 121 -5.77 6.41 -6.15
C TYR A 121 -7.00 5.67 -5.64
N VAL A 122 -7.57 4.84 -6.51
CA VAL A 122 -8.70 3.95 -6.22
C VAL A 122 -8.47 2.59 -6.87
N ARG A 123 -9.14 1.55 -6.38
CA ARG A 123 -9.10 0.26 -7.09
C ARG A 123 -10.02 0.30 -8.29
N ALA A 124 -9.52 -0.19 -9.42
CA ALA A 124 -10.32 -0.41 -10.60
C ALA A 124 -11.25 -1.60 -10.36
N ARG A 125 -12.55 -1.39 -10.51
CA ARG A 125 -13.56 -2.44 -10.46
C ARG A 125 -14.49 -2.31 -11.66
N GLU A 126 -15.16 -3.39 -12.00
CA GLU A 126 -16.25 -3.34 -12.99
C GLU A 126 -17.26 -2.26 -12.56
N GLY A 127 -17.59 -1.34 -13.46
CA GLY A 127 -18.55 -0.27 -13.16
C GLY A 127 -18.02 0.91 -12.35
N THR A 128 -16.72 1.02 -12.07
CA THR A 128 -16.14 2.26 -11.50
C THR A 128 -16.46 3.45 -12.42
N ARG A 129 -17.30 4.37 -11.95
CA ARG A 129 -17.65 5.61 -12.66
C ARG A 129 -16.83 6.76 -12.11
N LEU A 130 -16.25 7.56 -13.01
CA LEU A 130 -15.49 8.75 -12.66
C LEU A 130 -16.41 9.98 -12.75
N PRO A 131 -16.39 10.88 -11.75
CA PRO A 131 -16.98 12.21 -11.91
C PRO A 131 -16.36 12.94 -13.11
N PRO A 132 -17.09 13.86 -13.76
CA PRO A 132 -16.59 14.56 -14.94
C PRO A 132 -15.32 15.37 -14.68
N GLU A 133 -15.08 15.83 -13.45
CA GLU A 133 -13.90 16.57 -13.02
C GLU A 133 -12.66 15.68 -12.78
N VAL A 134 -12.83 14.36 -12.79
CA VAL A 134 -11.77 13.40 -12.48
C VAL A 134 -11.30 12.73 -13.76
N ARG A 135 -9.98 12.58 -13.90
CA ARG A 135 -9.37 11.76 -14.96
C ARG A 135 -8.34 10.79 -14.40
N VAL A 136 -8.10 9.70 -15.13
CA VAL A 136 -7.03 8.74 -14.83
C VAL A 136 -5.74 9.26 -15.48
N VAL A 137 -4.69 9.43 -14.67
CA VAL A 137 -3.34 9.85 -15.10
C VAL A 137 -2.32 8.72 -14.98
N GLY A 138 -2.71 7.57 -14.45
CA GLY A 138 -1.84 6.40 -14.34
C GLY A 138 -2.63 5.15 -14.01
N ARG A 139 -2.08 4.00 -14.40
CA ARG A 139 -2.63 2.68 -14.11
C ARG A 139 -1.52 1.80 -13.58
N ILE A 140 -1.72 1.24 -12.40
CA ILE A 140 -0.73 0.41 -11.73
C ILE A 140 -1.29 -1.02 -11.66
N PRO A 141 -0.77 -1.95 -12.47
CA PRO A 141 -1.17 -3.35 -12.37
C PRO A 141 -0.72 -3.89 -11.02
N VAL A 142 -1.61 -4.64 -10.36
CA VAL A 142 -1.30 -5.37 -9.14
C VAL A 142 -0.79 -6.75 -9.56
N PRO A 143 0.45 -7.12 -9.24
CA PRO A 143 0.94 -8.46 -9.50
C PRO A 143 0.09 -9.50 -8.76
N ASP A 144 -0.19 -10.62 -9.42
CA ASP A 144 -0.85 -11.76 -8.79
C ASP A 144 -0.06 -12.20 -7.55
N GLN A 145 -0.76 -12.45 -6.44
CA GLN A 145 -0.12 -12.77 -5.15
C GLN A 145 0.68 -14.09 -5.18
N ASP A 146 0.64 -14.86 -6.28
CA ASP A 146 1.34 -16.14 -6.46
C ASP A 146 2.80 -16.01 -6.94
N THR A 147 3.28 -14.82 -7.30
CA THR A 147 4.67 -14.65 -7.81
C THR A 147 5.68 -14.20 -6.76
N SER A 148 5.28 -14.02 -5.49
CA SER A 148 6.26 -13.89 -4.40
C SER A 148 6.71 -15.29 -3.99
N PRO A 149 8.02 -15.61 -3.96
CA PRO A 149 8.48 -16.82 -3.31
C PRO A 149 7.83 -16.83 -1.93
N ARG A 150 7.07 -17.90 -1.61
CA ARG A 150 6.63 -18.14 -0.23
C ARG A 150 7.90 -18.05 0.58
N GLU A 151 8.08 -16.96 1.34
CA GLU A 151 9.15 -16.88 2.33
C GLU A 151 9.03 -18.17 3.11
N SER A 152 10.06 -18.99 2.94
CA SER A 152 10.15 -20.32 3.49
C SER A 152 9.70 -20.20 4.93
N GLN A 153 8.67 -20.97 5.27
CA GLN A 153 8.54 -21.49 6.61
C GLN A 153 9.75 -22.40 6.85
N SER A 154 10.96 -21.82 6.86
CA SER A 154 12.16 -22.42 7.37
C SER A 154 12.10 -22.19 8.86
N SER A 155 11.38 -23.10 9.50
CA SER A 155 11.67 -23.65 10.82
C SER A 155 12.88 -23.03 11.50
N PHE A 156 12.66 -21.98 12.29
CA PHE A 156 13.54 -21.66 13.40
C PHE A 156 12.91 -22.25 14.65
N PHE A 157 12.98 -23.58 14.73
CA PHE A 157 12.74 -24.34 15.95
C PHE A 157 14.01 -24.18 16.78
N LEU A 158 13.99 -23.31 17.80
CA LEU A 158 15.04 -23.31 18.82
C LEU A 158 14.76 -24.48 19.76
N PRO A 159 15.70 -25.41 20.00
CA PRO A 159 15.52 -26.36 21.08
C PRO A 159 15.56 -25.64 22.42
N GLU A 160 14.57 -25.95 23.25
CA GLU A 160 14.46 -25.58 24.65
C GLU A 160 15.74 -26.03 25.38
N GLN A 161 16.50 -25.08 25.94
CA GLN A 161 17.64 -25.40 26.79
C GLN A 161 17.12 -25.63 28.21
N GLU A 162 16.85 -26.89 28.53
CA GLU A 162 16.62 -27.34 29.90
C GLU A 162 17.90 -27.20 30.73
N GLY A 163 17.85 -26.33 31.73
CA GLY A 163 18.26 -26.65 33.10
C GLY A 163 19.74 -26.77 33.42
N GLU A 164 20.29 -25.70 34.04
CA GLU A 164 21.24 -25.92 35.14
C GLU A 164 21.00 -24.90 36.26
N ARG A 165 20.77 -25.43 37.46
CA ARG A 165 20.36 -24.71 38.67
C ARG A 165 21.50 -23.84 39.23
N PRO A 166 21.19 -22.77 39.99
CA PRO A 166 22.21 -21.94 40.62
C PRO A 166 22.95 -22.70 41.73
N SER A 167 24.28 -22.75 41.63
CA SER A 167 25.17 -23.13 42.72
C SER A 167 25.54 -21.88 43.53
N GLY A 168 25.58 -22.03 44.86
CA GLY A 168 25.44 -20.96 45.85
C GLY A 168 26.61 -19.96 45.97
N PRO A 169 26.54 -19.05 46.95
CA PRO A 169 27.40 -17.88 47.02
C PRO A 169 28.85 -18.21 47.37
N ALA A 170 29.77 -17.66 46.60
CA ALA A 170 31.19 -17.66 46.89
C ALA A 170 31.48 -16.81 48.15
N ARG A 171 32.03 -17.45 49.18
CA ARG A 171 32.73 -16.78 50.28
C ARG A 171 33.94 -16.03 49.70
N LEU A 172 33.97 -14.71 49.85
CA LEU A 172 35.20 -13.93 49.81
C LEU A 172 35.50 -13.45 51.23
N LYS A 173 36.50 -14.07 51.85
CA LYS A 173 37.26 -13.45 52.94
C LYS A 173 38.13 -12.38 52.29
N ALA A 174 37.96 -11.13 52.71
CA ALA A 174 38.97 -10.10 52.53
C ALA A 174 39.29 -9.54 53.93
N GLU A 175 40.50 -9.84 54.34
CA GLU A 175 41.21 -9.33 55.50
C GLU A 175 42.14 -8.24 54.94
N GLU A 176 41.94 -6.98 55.32
CA GLU A 176 43.01 -6.03 55.68
C GLU A 176 42.47 -4.60 55.90
N ARG A 177 42.74 -4.13 57.13
CA ARG A 177 42.73 -2.75 57.68
C ARG A 177 41.42 -2.16 58.18
#